data_AF-A0A838T2W3-F1
#
_entry.id   AF-A0A838T2W3-F1
#
_cell.length_a   1.000
_cell.length_b   1.000
_cell.length_c   1.000
_cell.angle_alpha   90.00
_cell.angle_beta   90.00
_cell.angle_gamma   90.00
#
_symmetry.space_group_name_H-M   'P 1'
#
loop_
_entity.id
_entity.type
_entity.pdbx_description
1 polymer ?
#
loop_
_entity_poly.entity_id
_entity_poly.type
_entity_poly.pdbx_seq_one_letter_code
_entity_poly.pdbx_strand_id
1 'polypeptide(L)'
;MSKINTAVATDYIKYLQFIEERKNSLDRTIVVCDKKNSRPDKLYKESKLIADWVSNDIDLMIECNAADGKAFKFQFRAKQFSDEPLFRLDSDGAAHRNSKFPLKIQQVTTPHFNKFNEHGRVIAYKTSQLKNENEAKAIQNDINLGFAHFCYEGNIRYKEDDLSEISLVGSSNQLDLDFKDSPERDFLENIHFNI
;
A
#
# COMPACT_ATOMS: atom_id res chain seq x y z
N MET A 1 10.91 19.73 16.24
CA MET A 1 11.92 18.79 15.70
C MET A 1 11.20 17.48 15.40
N SER A 2 11.50 16.81 14.28
CA SER A 2 10.93 15.47 14.06
C SER A 2 11.43 14.54 15.15
N LYS A 3 10.54 13.74 15.73
CA LYS A 3 10.92 12.71 16.71
C LYS A 3 11.93 11.76 16.04
N ILE A 4 13.00 11.44 16.76
CA ILE A 4 14.01 10.46 16.31
C ILE A 4 13.54 9.09 16.74
N ASN A 5 13.55 8.12 15.82
CA ASN A 5 13.34 6.72 16.13
C ASN A 5 14.66 6.12 16.61
N THR A 6 14.79 5.96 17.93
CA THR A 6 16.03 5.48 18.55
C THR A 6 16.32 4.03 18.22
N ALA A 7 15.31 3.19 18.02
CA ALA A 7 15.49 1.79 17.61
C ALA A 7 16.17 1.72 16.24
N VAL A 8 15.67 2.49 15.26
CA VAL A 8 16.29 2.58 13.93
C VAL A 8 17.69 3.18 14.00
N ALA A 9 17.89 4.25 14.76
CA ALA A 9 19.21 4.88 14.87
C ALA A 9 20.26 3.97 15.54
N THR A 10 19.83 3.09 16.45
CA THR A 10 20.71 2.16 17.15
C THR A 10 21.11 0.99 16.26
N ASP A 11 20.17 0.47 15.46
CA ASP A 11 20.40 -0.71 14.61
C ASP A 11 19.87 -0.47 13.18
N TYR A 12 20.55 0.45 12.48
CA TYR A 12 20.14 0.85 11.13
C TYR A 12 20.33 -0.28 10.11
N ILE A 13 21.31 -1.16 10.30
CA ILE A 13 21.54 -2.29 9.41
C ILE A 13 20.39 -3.28 9.49
N LYS A 14 19.93 -3.62 10.70
CA LYS A 14 18.73 -4.46 10.87
C LYS A 14 17.48 -3.78 10.32
N TYR A 15 17.36 -2.47 10.45
CA TYR A 15 16.28 -1.72 9.81
C TYR A 15 16.33 -1.83 8.28
N LEU A 16 17.50 -1.67 7.66
CA LEU A 16 17.66 -1.81 6.20
C LEU A 16 17.30 -3.21 5.74
N GLN A 17 17.81 -4.25 6.41
CA GLN A 17 17.39 -5.63 6.18
C GLN A 17 15.86 -5.75 6.29
N PHE A 18 15.25 -5.13 7.31
CA PHE A 18 13.80 -5.14 7.45
C PHE A 18 13.05 -4.47 6.31
N ILE A 19 13.59 -3.44 5.67
CA ILE A 19 12.96 -2.83 4.50
C ILE A 19 13.15 -3.69 3.25
N GLU A 20 14.38 -4.12 2.99
CA GLU A 20 14.81 -4.71 1.71
C GLU A 20 14.47 -6.20 1.60
N GLU A 21 14.46 -6.93 2.70
CA GLU A 21 14.22 -8.37 2.68
C GLU A 21 12.74 -8.70 2.44
N ARG A 22 12.54 -9.87 1.83
CA ARG A 22 11.23 -10.32 1.37
C ARG A 22 10.25 -10.50 2.55
N LYS A 23 9.01 -10.06 2.31
CA LYS A 23 7.84 -10.28 3.17
C LYS A 23 6.74 -10.91 2.34
N ASN A 24 6.00 -11.84 2.92
CA ASN A 24 4.89 -12.50 2.26
C ASN A 24 3.57 -12.07 2.89
N SER A 25 2.65 -11.60 2.05
CA SER A 25 1.25 -11.43 2.40
C SER A 25 0.56 -12.80 2.47
N LEU A 26 -0.34 -12.95 3.44
CA LEU A 26 -1.12 -14.18 3.61
C LEU A 26 -2.34 -14.24 2.69
N ASP A 27 -2.86 -13.07 2.33
CA ASP A 27 -4.13 -12.94 1.62
C ASP A 27 -3.88 -12.57 0.15
N ARG A 28 -4.52 -13.27 -0.79
CA ARG A 28 -4.52 -12.84 -2.20
C ARG A 28 -5.26 -11.52 -2.37
N THR A 29 -6.36 -11.36 -1.65
CA THR A 29 -7.21 -10.17 -1.68
C THR A 29 -7.35 -9.64 -0.27
N ILE A 30 -6.95 -8.40 -0.06
CA ILE A 30 -7.11 -7.70 1.22
C ILE A 30 -8.35 -6.83 1.13
N VAL A 31 -9.39 -7.23 1.85
CA VAL A 31 -10.65 -6.50 1.91
C VAL A 31 -10.56 -5.36 2.91
N VAL A 32 -10.75 -4.12 2.45
CA VAL A 32 -10.71 -2.89 3.24
C VAL A 32 -12.13 -2.35 3.37
N CYS A 33 -12.72 -2.52 4.55
CA CYS A 33 -14.14 -2.22 4.80
C CYS A 33 -14.42 -1.60 6.17
N ASP A 34 -13.48 -1.66 7.11
CA ASP A 34 -13.72 -1.16 8.46
C ASP A 34 -13.61 0.37 8.48
N LYS A 35 -14.59 1.06 9.05
CA LYS A 35 -14.47 2.50 9.30
C LYS A 35 -13.50 2.74 10.43
N LYS A 36 -12.59 3.71 10.26
CA LYS A 36 -11.68 4.10 11.31
C LYS A 36 -12.44 4.86 12.40
N ASN A 37 -12.46 4.34 13.64
CA ASN A 37 -13.20 4.94 14.75
C ASN A 37 -12.90 6.44 14.96
N SER A 38 -11.65 6.86 14.76
CA SER A 38 -11.23 8.26 14.92
C SER A 38 -11.50 9.15 13.69
N ARG A 39 -11.76 8.55 12.52
CA ARG A 39 -11.98 9.22 11.24
C ARG A 39 -12.96 8.40 10.38
N PRO A 40 -14.28 8.53 10.60
CA PRO A 40 -15.29 7.73 9.90
C PRO A 40 -15.35 7.96 8.38
N ASP A 41 -14.72 9.02 7.88
CA ASP A 41 -14.49 9.32 6.46
C ASP A 41 -13.40 8.42 5.83
N LYS A 42 -12.74 7.59 6.63
CA LYS A 42 -11.69 6.66 6.20
C LYS A 42 -12.10 5.21 6.41
N LEU A 43 -11.79 4.39 5.40
CA LEU A 43 -11.71 2.94 5.57
C LEU A 43 -10.30 2.57 6.05
N TYR A 44 -10.21 1.49 6.80
CA TYR A 44 -8.98 0.98 7.39
C TYR A 44 -8.98 -0.55 7.35
N LYS A 45 -7.80 -1.13 7.20
CA LYS A 45 -7.55 -2.55 7.40
C LYS A 45 -6.18 -2.74 8.00
N GLU A 46 -6.08 -3.64 8.97
CA GLU A 46 -4.82 -4.24 9.40
C GLU A 46 -4.79 -5.70 8.94
N SER A 47 -3.74 -6.10 8.24
CA SER A 47 -3.42 -7.48 7.88
C SER A 47 -2.00 -7.81 8.35
N LYS A 48 -1.56 -9.05 8.13
CA LYS A 48 -0.26 -9.57 8.56
C LYS A 48 0.62 -9.89 7.36
N LEU A 49 1.90 -9.53 7.48
CA LEU A 49 2.96 -10.04 6.64
C LEU A 49 3.85 -10.95 7.47
N ILE A 50 4.38 -11.98 6.82
CA ILE A 50 5.36 -12.91 7.41
C ILE A 50 6.69 -12.79 6.68
N ALA A 51 7.78 -13.11 7.37
CA ALA A 51 9.12 -13.09 6.79
C ALA A 51 9.97 -14.19 7.43
N ASP A 52 10.66 -15.00 6.62
CA ASP A 52 11.34 -16.20 7.12
C ASP A 52 12.56 -15.87 8.01
N TRP A 53 13.15 -14.70 7.79
CA TRP A 53 14.35 -14.24 8.49
C TRP A 53 14.03 -13.52 9.81
N VAL A 54 12.75 -13.33 10.15
CA VAL A 54 12.35 -12.67 11.39
C VAL A 54 11.05 -13.25 11.95
N SER A 55 11.07 -13.67 13.22
CA SER A 55 9.89 -14.17 13.94
C SER A 55 8.87 -13.08 14.30
N ASN A 56 8.88 -11.95 13.59
CA ASN A 56 8.07 -10.80 13.93
C ASN A 56 6.77 -10.82 13.13
N ASP A 57 5.65 -10.68 13.83
CA ASP A 57 4.40 -10.28 13.21
C ASP A 57 4.55 -8.85 12.66
N ILE A 58 4.51 -8.73 11.33
CA ILE A 58 4.54 -7.44 10.65
C ILE A 58 3.10 -7.04 10.37
N ASP A 59 2.68 -5.91 10.93
CA ASP A 59 1.38 -5.31 10.66
C ASP A 59 1.45 -4.57 9.32
N LEU A 60 0.66 -4.98 8.33
CA LEU A 60 0.35 -4.19 7.14
C LEU A 60 -0.92 -3.40 7.42
N MET A 61 -0.85 -2.08 7.32
CA MET A 61 -1.97 -1.20 7.56
C MET A 61 -2.30 -0.43 6.28
N ILE A 62 -3.56 -0.47 5.89
CA ILE A 62 -4.10 0.17 4.70
C ILE A 62 -5.19 1.14 5.13
N GLU A 63 -5.14 2.37 4.63
CA GLU A 63 -6.15 3.39 4.85
C GLU A 63 -6.51 4.06 3.51
N CYS A 64 -7.78 4.36 3.28
CA CYS A 64 -8.23 5.14 2.13
C CYS A 64 -9.47 5.97 2.45
N ASN A 65 -9.82 6.93 1.60
CA ASN A 65 -11.10 7.63 1.70
C ASN A 65 -12.25 6.64 1.49
N ALA A 66 -13.26 6.69 2.36
CA ALA A 66 -14.42 5.82 2.28
C ALA A 66 -15.36 6.15 1.11
N ALA A 67 -15.34 7.38 0.59
CA ALA A 67 -16.22 7.79 -0.49
C ALA A 67 -15.78 7.25 -1.86
N ASP A 68 -14.48 7.23 -2.14
CA ASP A 68 -13.95 6.97 -3.49
C ASP A 68 -12.72 6.07 -3.54
N GLY A 69 -12.23 5.58 -2.38
CA GLY A 69 -11.02 4.76 -2.31
C GLY A 69 -9.71 5.50 -2.60
N LYS A 70 -9.77 6.83 -2.84
CA LYS A 70 -8.58 7.66 -3.11
C LYS A 70 -7.95 8.14 -1.81
N ALA A 71 -6.90 8.96 -1.94
CA ALA A 71 -6.16 9.53 -0.82
C ALA A 71 -5.80 8.45 0.21
N PHE A 72 -5.11 7.43 -0.29
CA PHE A 72 -4.78 6.21 0.41
C PHE A 72 -3.36 6.25 0.98
N LYS A 73 -3.14 5.39 1.97
CA LYS A 73 -1.90 5.25 2.71
C LYS A 73 -1.67 3.77 2.97
N PHE A 74 -0.49 3.30 2.63
CA PHE A 74 -0.03 1.95 2.96
C PHE A 74 1.18 2.07 3.86
N GLN A 75 1.24 1.23 4.89
CA GLN A 75 2.37 1.25 5.80
C GLN A 75 2.57 -0.13 6.43
N PHE A 76 3.81 -0.48 6.74
CA PHE A 76 4.08 -1.65 7.56
C PHE A 76 4.92 -1.32 8.79
N ARG A 77 4.70 -2.10 9.84
CA ARG A 77 5.35 -1.96 11.15
C ARG A 77 5.65 -3.34 11.72
N ALA A 78 6.79 -3.47 12.39
CA ALA A 78 7.02 -4.57 13.32
C ALA A 78 7.10 -4.00 14.74
N LYS A 79 6.07 -4.21 15.57
CA LYS A 79 6.01 -3.65 16.94
C LYS A 79 7.19 -4.07 17.82
N GLN A 80 7.72 -5.26 17.58
CA GLN A 80 8.92 -5.76 18.27
C GLN A 80 10.18 -4.94 17.98
N PHE A 81 10.18 -4.18 16.87
CA PHE A 81 11.26 -3.27 16.50
C PHE A 81 10.91 -1.81 16.81
N SER A 82 9.70 -1.37 16.43
CA SER A 82 9.22 -0.03 16.73
C SER A 82 7.68 0.06 16.69
N ASP A 83 7.10 0.90 17.55
CA ASP A 83 5.67 1.23 17.53
C ASP A 83 5.25 2.10 16.34
N GLU A 84 6.23 2.79 15.73
CA GLU A 84 6.00 3.68 14.59
C GLU A 84 6.05 2.89 13.27
N PRO A 85 5.26 3.26 12.25
CA PRO A 85 5.40 2.68 10.92
C PRO A 85 6.81 2.87 10.36
N LEU A 86 7.40 1.76 9.90
CA LEU A 86 8.81 1.69 9.48
C LEU A 86 8.98 2.04 7.99
N PHE A 87 7.90 1.88 7.23
CA PHE A 87 7.82 2.18 5.82
C PHE A 87 6.40 2.59 5.46
N ARG A 88 6.25 3.61 4.61
CA ARG A 88 4.92 4.13 4.24
C ARG A 88 4.91 4.70 2.83
N LEU A 89 3.82 4.50 2.10
CA LEU A 89 3.43 5.30 0.93
C LEU A 89 2.25 6.19 1.33
N ASP A 90 2.36 7.49 1.07
CA ASP A 90 1.24 8.43 1.11
C ASP A 90 0.88 8.81 -0.33
N SER A 91 -0.34 8.52 -0.79
CA SER A 91 -0.74 8.86 -2.15
C SER A 91 -1.17 10.32 -2.31
N ASP A 92 -1.67 10.92 -1.24
CA ASP A 92 -2.14 12.30 -1.20
C ASP A 92 -1.87 12.95 0.17
N GLY A 93 -2.03 14.28 0.25
CA GLY A 93 -1.83 15.06 1.46
C GLY A 93 -0.66 16.06 1.38
N ALA A 94 -0.17 16.47 2.55
CA ALA A 94 0.85 17.51 2.64
C ALA A 94 2.21 17.03 2.11
N ALA A 95 2.93 17.95 1.47
CA ALA A 95 4.32 17.71 1.12
C ALA A 95 5.17 17.54 2.40
N HIS A 96 6.07 16.57 2.37
CA HIS A 96 7.02 16.38 3.45
C HIS A 96 8.26 17.23 3.24
N ARG A 97 8.79 17.79 4.34
CA ARG A 97 10.05 18.53 4.35
C ARG A 97 11.16 17.70 4.97
N ASN A 98 12.08 17.22 4.14
CA ASN A 98 13.32 16.60 4.58
C ASN A 98 14.26 17.66 5.14
N SER A 99 14.16 17.92 6.45
CA SER A 99 15.08 18.85 7.13
C SER A 99 16.53 18.40 6.96
N LYS A 100 17.46 19.37 6.82
CA LYS A 100 18.91 19.15 6.65
C LYS A 100 19.38 18.66 5.28
N PHE A 101 18.52 18.61 4.26
CA PHE A 101 18.90 18.47 2.85
C PHE A 101 19.00 19.84 2.15
N PRO A 102 19.67 19.98 0.99
CA PRO A 102 19.63 21.20 0.17
C PRO A 102 18.20 21.63 -0.20
N LEU A 103 17.91 22.94 -0.17
CA LEU A 103 16.54 23.51 -0.33
C LEU A 103 15.75 22.93 -1.51
N LYS A 104 16.39 22.75 -2.67
CA LYS A 104 15.77 22.22 -3.90
C LYS A 104 15.25 20.78 -3.77
N ILE A 105 15.73 20.02 -2.80
CA ILE A 105 15.32 18.63 -2.53
C ILE A 105 14.74 18.45 -1.13
N GLN A 106 14.47 19.55 -0.41
CA GLN A 106 13.84 19.49 0.91
C GLN A 106 12.36 19.14 0.81
N GLN A 107 11.66 19.63 -0.21
CA GLN A 107 10.22 19.42 -0.33
C GLN A 107 9.91 18.23 -1.24
N VAL A 108 9.17 17.27 -0.70
CA VAL A 108 8.73 16.07 -1.42
C VAL A 108 7.21 16.06 -1.41
N THR A 109 6.60 16.32 -2.57
CA THR A 109 5.14 16.28 -2.75
C THR A 109 4.63 14.84 -2.78
N THR A 110 3.36 14.64 -2.46
CA THR A 110 2.67 13.37 -2.70
C THR A 110 2.44 13.13 -4.20
N PRO A 111 2.29 11.87 -4.63
CA PRO A 111 2.56 10.65 -3.87
C PRO A 111 4.06 10.51 -3.51
N HIS A 112 4.37 10.00 -2.32
CA HIS A 112 5.77 9.74 -1.90
C HIS A 112 5.88 8.63 -0.87
N PHE A 113 7.05 8.01 -0.81
CA PHE A 113 7.42 7.07 0.23
C PHE A 113 8.06 7.79 1.42
N ASN A 114 7.93 7.19 2.59
CA ASN A 114 8.61 7.58 3.81
C ASN A 114 9.34 6.37 4.38
N LYS A 115 10.61 6.58 4.74
CA LYS A 115 11.45 5.62 5.45
C LYS A 115 12.36 6.34 6.43
N PHE A 116 13.07 5.61 7.26
CA PHE A 116 14.06 6.19 8.16
C PHE A 116 15.45 6.19 7.54
N ASN A 117 16.25 7.19 7.89
CA ASN A 117 17.68 7.22 7.61
C ASN A 117 18.49 6.67 8.82
N GLU A 118 19.81 6.63 8.66
CA GLU A 118 20.78 6.13 9.65
C GLU A 118 20.75 6.88 10.99
N HIS A 119 20.19 8.09 11.00
CA HIS A 119 20.01 8.89 12.20
C HIS A 119 18.63 8.70 12.85
N GLY A 120 17.85 7.71 12.40
CA GLY A 120 16.48 7.46 12.86
C GLY A 120 15.51 8.58 12.53
N ARG A 121 15.79 9.39 11.50
CA ARG A 121 14.88 10.46 11.03
C ARG A 121 14.07 9.97 9.85
N VAL A 122 12.78 10.29 9.85
CA VAL A 122 11.92 10.06 8.68
C VAL A 122 12.39 10.95 7.54
N ILE A 123 12.58 10.33 6.38
CA ILE A 123 12.84 10.98 5.10
C ILE A 123 11.76 10.56 4.10
N ALA A 124 11.26 11.54 3.35
CA ALA A 124 10.35 11.31 2.23
C ALA A 124 11.14 11.23 0.92
N TYR A 125 10.68 10.43 -0.04
CA TYR A 125 11.30 10.34 -1.36
C TYR A 125 10.33 9.86 -2.43
N LYS A 126 10.70 10.10 -3.70
CA LYS A 126 9.98 9.64 -4.89
C LYS A 126 10.85 8.63 -5.64
N THR A 127 10.27 7.49 -6.02
CA THR A 127 10.89 6.56 -6.98
C THR A 127 10.96 7.18 -8.38
N SER A 128 11.59 6.53 -9.35
CA SER A 128 11.59 7.00 -10.74
C SER A 128 10.17 7.17 -11.30
N GLN A 129 9.27 6.22 -11.02
CA GLN A 129 7.86 6.27 -11.43
C GLN A 129 7.14 7.48 -10.82
N LEU A 130 7.36 7.77 -9.53
CA LEU A 130 6.71 8.91 -8.86
C LEU A 130 7.28 10.28 -9.29
N LYS A 131 8.44 10.31 -9.96
CA LYS A 131 9.01 11.51 -10.58
C LYS A 131 8.41 11.78 -11.97
N ASN A 132 7.85 10.77 -12.63
CA ASN A 132 7.08 10.94 -13.85
C ASN A 132 5.66 11.37 -13.49
N GLU A 133 5.20 12.52 -14.00
CA GLU A 133 3.89 13.06 -13.64
C GLU A 133 2.71 12.17 -14.04
N ASN A 134 2.79 11.49 -15.18
CA ASN A 134 1.70 10.64 -15.67
C ASN A 134 1.61 9.35 -14.84
N GLU A 135 2.75 8.72 -14.57
CA GLU A 135 2.82 7.52 -13.73
C GLU A 135 2.43 7.85 -12.29
N ALA A 136 2.91 8.97 -11.74
CA ALA A 136 2.54 9.43 -10.41
C ALA A 136 1.01 9.66 -10.28
N LYS A 137 0.37 10.25 -11.30
CA LYS A 137 -1.09 10.44 -11.32
C LYS A 137 -1.83 9.11 -11.41
N ALA A 138 -1.35 8.16 -12.21
CA ALA A 138 -1.95 6.83 -12.31
C ALA A 138 -1.86 6.10 -10.96
N ILE A 139 -0.66 6.06 -10.38
CA ILE A 139 -0.40 5.49 -9.05
C ILE A 139 -1.27 6.17 -7.98
N GLN A 140 -1.38 7.50 -7.99
CA GLN A 140 -2.17 8.23 -6.98
C GLN A 140 -3.68 7.95 -7.05
N ASN A 141 -4.23 7.72 -8.25
CA ASN A 141 -5.67 7.62 -8.47
C ASN A 141 -6.22 6.20 -8.44
N ASP A 142 -5.36 5.18 -8.47
CA ASP A 142 -5.73 3.78 -8.42
C ASP A 142 -5.06 3.10 -7.22
N ILE A 143 -5.88 2.64 -6.28
CA ILE A 143 -5.39 2.02 -5.03
C ILE A 143 -4.62 0.73 -5.29
N ASN A 144 -4.97 -0.04 -6.32
CA ASN A 144 -4.27 -1.27 -6.67
C ASN A 144 -2.94 -0.98 -7.35
N LEU A 145 -2.87 0.02 -8.24
CA LEU A 145 -1.57 0.47 -8.77
C LEU A 145 -0.67 1.03 -7.66
N GLY A 146 -1.22 1.82 -6.75
CA GLY A 146 -0.47 2.31 -5.59
C GLY A 146 -0.02 1.19 -4.67
N PHE A 147 -0.86 0.18 -4.44
CA PHE A 147 -0.52 -0.94 -3.58
C PHE A 147 0.54 -1.84 -4.22
N ALA A 148 0.44 -2.11 -5.52
CA ALA A 148 1.48 -2.81 -6.27
C ALA A 148 2.82 -2.07 -6.19
N HIS A 149 2.80 -0.74 -6.37
CA HIS A 149 3.99 0.09 -6.25
C HIS A 149 4.61 0.03 -4.85
N PHE A 150 3.77 0.04 -3.81
CA PHE A 150 4.20 -0.15 -2.43
C PHE A 150 4.80 -1.53 -2.17
N CYS A 151 4.19 -2.58 -2.72
CA CYS A 151 4.68 -3.95 -2.59
C CYS A 151 6.02 -4.16 -3.31
N TYR A 152 6.25 -3.54 -4.47
CA TYR A 152 7.54 -3.60 -5.13
C TYR A 152 8.62 -2.90 -4.31
N GLU A 153 8.38 -1.67 -3.85
CA GLU A 153 9.36 -0.89 -3.08
C GLU A 153 9.64 -1.51 -1.69
N GLY A 154 8.64 -2.15 -1.07
CA GLY A 154 8.75 -2.80 0.24
C GLY A 154 9.11 -4.30 0.23
N ASN A 155 9.38 -4.85 -0.97
CA ASN A 155 9.61 -6.28 -1.22
C ASN A 155 8.55 -7.21 -0.59
N ILE A 156 7.28 -6.92 -0.89
CA ILE A 156 6.12 -7.68 -0.43
C ILE A 156 5.57 -8.50 -1.60
N ARG A 157 5.30 -9.78 -1.38
CA ARG A 157 4.68 -10.68 -2.38
C ARG A 157 3.52 -11.46 -1.77
N TYR A 158 2.56 -11.85 -2.59
CA TYR A 158 1.72 -13.01 -2.35
C TYR A 158 2.32 -14.16 -3.14
N LYS A 159 2.39 -15.39 -2.58
CA LYS A 159 2.87 -16.64 -3.24
C LYS A 159 3.77 -16.48 -4.48
N GLU A 160 5.01 -16.96 -4.39
CA GLU A 160 6.00 -16.80 -5.49
C GLU A 160 6.19 -15.31 -5.81
N ASP A 161 5.87 -14.83 -7.00
CA ASP A 161 6.07 -13.42 -7.38
C ASP A 161 4.76 -12.64 -7.62
N ASP A 162 3.62 -13.23 -7.25
CA ASP A 162 2.32 -12.55 -7.32
C ASP A 162 2.22 -11.41 -6.29
N LEU A 163 1.25 -10.52 -6.51
CA LEU A 163 0.91 -9.45 -5.59
C LEU A 163 -0.50 -9.65 -5.04
N SER A 164 -0.70 -9.24 -3.79
CA SER A 164 -2.05 -9.12 -3.24
C SER A 164 -2.78 -7.95 -3.90
N GLU A 165 -4.10 -8.05 -4.00
CA GLU A 165 -4.99 -7.00 -4.50
C GLU A 165 -5.82 -6.40 -3.35
N ILE A 166 -6.14 -5.12 -3.46
CA ILE A 166 -7.04 -4.41 -2.56
C ILE A 166 -8.46 -4.46 -3.13
N SER A 167 -9.41 -4.89 -2.29
CA SER A 167 -10.83 -4.82 -2.56
C SER A 167 -11.51 -3.91 -1.55
N LEU A 168 -12.31 -2.95 -2.04
CA LEU A 168 -13.06 -2.01 -1.21
C LEU A 168 -14.51 -2.46 -1.14
N VAL A 169 -15.03 -2.73 0.05
CA VAL A 169 -16.47 -2.99 0.25
C VAL A 169 -17.10 -1.68 0.70
N GLY A 170 -17.90 -1.07 -0.17
CA GLY A 170 -18.65 0.16 0.16
C GLY A 170 -18.51 1.33 -0.83
N SER A 171 -17.65 1.25 -1.85
CA SER A 171 -17.80 2.13 -3.02
C SER A 171 -18.95 1.59 -3.87
N SER A 172 -19.94 2.40 -4.18
CA SER A 172 -21.15 2.08 -4.97
C SER A 172 -20.89 1.68 -6.44
N ASN A 173 -19.74 1.10 -6.74
CA ASN A 173 -19.40 0.44 -8.00
C ASN A 173 -19.07 -1.05 -7.79
N GLN A 174 -19.66 -1.68 -6.76
CA GLN A 174 -19.96 -3.09 -6.89
C GLN A 174 -21.01 -3.16 -8.00
N LEU A 175 -20.56 -3.36 -9.24
CA LEU A 175 -21.38 -4.02 -10.23
C LEU A 175 -21.85 -5.30 -9.53
N ASP A 176 -23.11 -5.30 -9.09
CA ASP A 176 -23.88 -6.52 -8.89
C ASP A 176 -23.85 -7.24 -10.23
N LEU A 177 -22.78 -8.01 -10.46
CA LEU A 177 -22.88 -9.22 -11.24
C LEU A 177 -23.67 -10.18 -10.35
N ASP A 178 -24.98 -9.91 -10.32
CA ASP A 178 -26.01 -10.85 -9.95
C ASP A 178 -25.80 -12.06 -10.88
N PHE A 179 -24.94 -13.00 -10.48
CA PHE A 179 -25.05 -14.37 -10.93
C PHE A 179 -26.30 -14.95 -10.25
N LYS A 180 -27.46 -14.40 -10.61
CA LYS A 180 -28.66 -15.22 -10.63
C LYS A 180 -28.37 -16.26 -11.69
N ASP A 181 -28.39 -17.52 -11.29
CA ASP A 181 -28.40 -18.69 -12.18
C ASP A 181 -29.37 -18.42 -13.34
N SER A 182 -28.85 -17.85 -14.41
CA SER A 182 -29.52 -17.82 -15.69
C SER A 182 -29.32 -19.22 -16.24
N PRO A 183 -30.40 -19.98 -16.53
CA PRO A 183 -30.25 -21.28 -17.14
C PRO A 183 -29.41 -21.11 -18.41
N GLU A 184 -28.42 -22.00 -18.57
CA GLU A 184 -27.52 -22.03 -19.72
C GLU A 184 -28.30 -21.76 -21.00
N ARG A 185 -28.13 -20.57 -21.58
CA ARG A 185 -28.59 -20.33 -22.95
C ARG A 185 -27.55 -20.95 -23.85
N ASP A 186 -27.90 -22.10 -24.41
CA ASP A 186 -27.16 -22.75 -25.47
C ASP A 186 -27.00 -21.76 -26.64
N PHE A 187 -25.77 -21.31 -26.87
CA PHE A 187 -25.45 -20.31 -27.89
C PHE A 187 -25.64 -20.83 -29.33
N LEU A 188 -26.09 -22.07 -29.49
CA LEU A 188 -26.28 -22.73 -30.78
C LEU A 188 -27.74 -22.83 -31.25
N GLU A 189 -28.73 -22.44 -30.44
CA GLU A 189 -30.16 -22.62 -30.78
C GLU A 189 -30.67 -21.81 -32.00
N ASN A 190 -29.88 -20.89 -32.57
CA ASN A 190 -30.30 -20.10 -33.74
C ASN A 190 -29.35 -20.14 -34.94
N ILE A 191 -28.46 -21.13 -35.03
CA ILE A 191 -27.68 -21.34 -36.25
C ILE A 191 -28.43 -22.30 -37.18
N HIS A 192 -29.22 -21.76 -38.09
CA HIS A 192 -29.69 -22.50 -39.25
C HIS A 192 -28.54 -22.65 -40.27
N PHE A 193 -27.97 -23.84 -40.35
CA PHE A 193 -27.17 -24.23 -41.52
C PHE A 193 -28.14 -24.52 -42.67
N ASN A 194 -28.23 -23.58 -43.63
CA ASN A 194 -28.80 -23.89 -44.93
C ASN A 194 -27.80 -24.82 -45.65
N ILE A 195 -28.20 -26.08 -45.84
CA ILE A 195 -27.57 -27.01 -46.79
C ILE A 195 -28.26 -26.82 -48.14
#